data_AF-A0A954MD60-F1
#
_entry.id   AF-A0A954MD60-F1
#
_cell.length_a   1.000
_cell.length_b   1.000
_cell.length_c   1.000
_cell.angle_alpha   90.00
_cell.angle_beta   90.00
_cell.angle_gamma   90.00
#
_symmetry.space_group_name_H-M   'P 1'
#
loop_
_entity.id
_entity.type
_entity.pdbx_description
1 polymer ?
#
loop_
_entity_poly.entity_id
_entity_poly.type
_entity_poly.pdbx_seq_one_letter_code
_entity_poly.pdbx_strand_id
1 'polypeptide(L)'
;MPETYTPQPLDTSAVQLPQSLQDLLEKLAENTHEVWAAQRITDGWIFGPQRDDTKKHHPCLVPYDQLPESEKEYDRKTAGESLKAVIAMGYQIVHSQEASHS
;
A
#
# COMPACT_ATOMS: atom_id res chain seq x y z
N MET A 1 22.86 25.77 7.50
CA MET A 1 22.49 24.51 6.84
C MET A 1 21.24 24.00 7.54
N PRO A 2 20.21 23.52 6.84
CA PRO A 2 19.10 22.85 7.53
C PRO A 2 19.67 21.66 8.31
N GLU A 3 19.14 21.43 9.51
CA GLU A 3 19.53 20.25 10.31
C GLU A 3 19.28 18.96 9.52
N THR A 4 20.17 17.98 9.69
CA THR A 4 20.06 16.68 9.03
C THR A 4 18.80 15.96 9.50
N TYR A 5 17.87 15.71 8.59
CA TYR A 5 16.66 14.93 8.87
C TYR A 5 17.02 13.51 9.34
N THR A 6 16.51 13.12 10.51
CA THR A 6 16.66 11.76 11.06
C THR A 6 15.28 11.15 11.26
N PRO A 7 14.88 10.13 10.47
CA PRO A 7 13.56 9.51 10.59
C PRO A 7 13.45 8.72 11.90
N GLN A 8 12.26 8.77 12.53
CA GLN A 8 11.92 8.01 13.73
C GLN A 8 10.62 7.22 13.50
N PRO A 9 10.66 6.10 12.77
CA PRO A 9 9.47 5.28 12.56
C PRO A 9 9.01 4.66 13.87
N LEU A 10 7.71 4.39 13.98
CA LEU A 10 7.14 3.66 15.12
C LEU A 10 7.67 2.21 15.11
N ASP A 11 8.05 1.70 16.28
CA ASP A 11 8.42 0.29 16.41
C ASP A 11 7.17 -0.60 16.37
N THR A 12 6.99 -1.29 15.25
CA THR A 12 5.90 -2.21 14.97
C THR A 12 6.33 -3.68 15.12
N SER A 13 7.56 -3.96 15.54
CA SER A 13 8.13 -5.32 15.56
C SER A 13 7.36 -6.31 16.44
N ALA A 14 6.74 -5.81 17.52
CA ALA A 14 5.91 -6.59 18.43
C ALA A 14 4.48 -6.80 17.93
N VAL A 15 4.05 -6.11 16.88
CA VAL A 15 2.68 -6.17 16.36
C VAL A 15 2.57 -7.22 15.26
N GLN A 16 1.74 -8.22 15.51
CA GLN A 16 1.35 -9.20 14.51
C GLN A 16 -0.01 -8.81 13.93
N LEU A 17 -0.11 -8.81 12.60
CA LEU A 17 -1.38 -8.58 11.93
C LEU A 17 -2.30 -9.80 12.10
N PRO A 18 -3.51 -9.62 12.66
CA PRO A 18 -4.48 -10.71 12.74
C PRO A 18 -4.85 -11.25 11.35
N GLN A 19 -5.13 -12.55 11.26
CA GLN A 19 -5.57 -13.18 10.00
C GLN A 19 -6.84 -12.54 9.42
N SER A 20 -7.72 -12.01 10.29
CA SER A 20 -8.93 -11.29 9.89
C SER A 20 -8.66 -10.00 9.12
N LEU A 21 -7.43 -9.47 9.16
CA LEU A 21 -7.03 -8.27 8.42
C LEU A 21 -6.31 -8.58 7.11
N GLN A 22 -6.11 -9.85 6.73
CA GLN A 22 -5.40 -10.19 5.48
C GLN A 22 -6.19 -9.73 4.25
N ASP A 23 -7.50 -9.93 4.23
CA ASP A 23 -8.33 -9.43 3.12
C ASP A 23 -8.33 -7.90 3.04
N LEU A 24 -8.23 -7.23 4.20
CA LEU A 24 -8.10 -5.77 4.25
C LEU A 24 -6.72 -5.34 3.73
N LEU A 25 -5.66 -6.07 4.09
CA LEU A 25 -4.30 -5.81 3.65
C LEU A 25 -4.20 -5.82 2.11
N GLU A 26 -4.73 -6.86 1.46
CA GLU A 26 -4.74 -6.95 -0.01
C GLU A 26 -5.50 -5.78 -0.64
N LYS A 27 -6.69 -5.46 -0.13
CA LYS A 27 -7.50 -4.33 -0.63
C LYS A 27 -6.79 -2.99 -0.47
N LEU A 28 -6.04 -2.81 0.62
CA LEU A 28 -5.25 -1.58 0.83
C LEU A 28 -4.03 -1.53 -0.09
N ALA A 29 -3.38 -2.66 -0.35
CA ALA A 29 -2.27 -2.74 -1.29
C ALA A 29 -2.75 -2.42 -2.72
N GLU A 30 -3.85 -3.04 -3.16
CA GLU A 30 -4.51 -2.74 -4.44
C GLU A 30 -4.90 -1.26 -4.54
N ASN A 31 -5.58 -0.71 -3.55
CA ASN A 31 -5.97 0.70 -3.57
C ASN A 31 -4.77 1.65 -3.59
N THR A 32 -3.68 1.31 -2.90
CA THR A 32 -2.43 2.10 -2.94
C THR A 32 -1.87 2.16 -4.35
N HIS A 33 -1.86 1.03 -5.05
CA HIS A 33 -1.46 0.95 -6.45
C HIS A 33 -2.38 1.77 -7.36
N GLU A 34 -3.69 1.64 -7.21
CA GLU A 34 -4.67 2.38 -8.02
C GLU A 34 -4.52 3.91 -7.86
N VAL A 35 -4.31 4.39 -6.62
CA VAL A 35 -4.06 5.81 -6.34
C VAL A 35 -2.76 6.28 -7.00
N TRP A 36 -1.69 5.50 -6.89
CA TRP A 36 -0.42 5.81 -7.56
C TRP A 36 -0.57 5.83 -9.09
N ALA A 37 -1.23 4.83 -9.66
CA ALA A 37 -1.43 4.70 -11.10
C ALA A 37 -2.29 5.84 -11.65
N ALA A 38 -3.38 6.19 -10.97
CA ALA A 38 -4.24 7.31 -11.33
C ALA A 38 -3.48 8.64 -11.35
N GLN A 39 -2.65 8.90 -10.35
CA GLN A 39 -1.81 10.11 -10.32
C GLN A 39 -0.82 10.11 -11.47
N ARG A 40 -0.14 8.98 -11.72
CA ARG A 40 0.82 8.86 -12.83
C ARG A 40 0.17 9.08 -14.19
N ILE A 41 -0.99 8.49 -14.43
CA ILE A 41 -1.74 8.70 -15.67
C ILE A 41 -2.14 10.17 -15.82
N THR A 42 -2.58 10.81 -14.74
CA THR A 42 -2.87 12.26 -14.72
C THR A 42 -1.65 13.10 -15.07
N ASP A 43 -0.47 12.70 -14.58
CA ASP A 43 0.81 13.35 -14.89
C ASP A 43 1.32 13.05 -16.32
N GLY A 44 0.56 12.31 -17.13
CA GLY A 44 0.85 11.96 -18.51
C GLY A 44 1.76 10.74 -18.66
N TRP A 45 1.86 9.89 -17.64
CA TRP A 45 2.55 8.61 -17.76
C TRP A 45 1.68 7.57 -18.45
N ILE A 46 2.33 6.69 -19.20
CA ILE A 46 1.69 5.56 -19.87
C ILE A 46 2.45 4.26 -19.61
N PHE A 47 1.81 3.13 -19.88
CA PHE A 47 2.48 1.84 -19.86
C PHE A 47 3.66 1.81 -20.85
N GLY A 48 4.77 1.24 -20.41
CA GLY A 48 5.85 0.82 -21.30
C GLY A 48 6.67 -0.31 -20.66
N PRO A 49 7.30 -1.19 -21.46
CA PRO A 49 7.94 -2.40 -20.97
C PRO A 49 9.14 -2.15 -20.03
N GLN A 50 9.67 -0.93 -20.04
CA GLN A 50 10.74 -0.45 -19.17
C GLN A 50 10.43 0.96 -18.74
N ARG A 51 10.95 1.36 -17.58
CA ARG A 51 10.80 2.72 -17.08
C ARG A 51 11.62 3.70 -17.94
N ASP A 52 10.96 4.73 -18.44
CA ASP A 52 11.56 5.83 -19.19
C ASP A 52 10.96 7.15 -18.71
N ASP A 53 11.69 7.87 -17.85
CA ASP A 53 11.19 9.11 -17.24
C ASP A 53 11.08 10.26 -18.26
N THR A 54 11.84 10.20 -19.36
CA THR A 54 11.80 11.23 -20.41
C THR A 54 10.53 11.09 -21.23
N LYS A 55 10.16 9.85 -21.58
CA LYS A 55 8.92 9.54 -22.32
C LYS A 55 7.72 9.31 -21.40
N LYS A 56 7.93 9.32 -20.08
CA LYS A 56 6.95 9.00 -19.04
C LYS A 56 6.35 7.61 -19.21
N HIS A 57 7.19 6.60 -19.40
CA HIS A 57 6.76 5.20 -19.44
C HIS A 57 7.05 4.52 -18.10
N HIS A 58 6.11 3.70 -17.61
CA HIS A 58 6.34 2.86 -16.43
C HIS A 58 5.76 1.45 -16.62
N PRO A 59 6.50 0.38 -16.28
CA PRO A 59 6.04 -1.00 -16.48
C PRO A 59 4.88 -1.39 -15.57
N CYS A 60 4.81 -0.80 -14.38
CA CYS A 60 3.74 -1.08 -13.42
C CYS A 60 2.42 -0.36 -13.72
N LEU A 61 2.29 0.41 -14.82
CA LEU A 61 1.00 1.01 -15.20
C LEU A 61 0.08 -0.02 -15.87
N VAL A 62 -0.27 -1.04 -15.08
CA VAL A 62 -1.16 -2.15 -15.39
C VAL A 62 -2.10 -2.37 -14.19
N PRO A 63 -3.22 -3.08 -14.35
CA PRO A 63 -4.07 -3.46 -13.22
C PRO A 63 -3.30 -4.20 -12.12
N TYR A 64 -3.70 -4.04 -10.86
CA TYR A 64 -3.00 -4.62 -9.71
C TYR A 64 -2.76 -6.13 -9.86
N ASP A 65 -3.74 -6.88 -10.35
CA ASP A 65 -3.66 -8.34 -10.55
C ASP A 65 -2.55 -8.78 -11.52
N GLN A 66 -2.16 -7.92 -12.44
CA GLN A 66 -1.11 -8.12 -13.45
C GLN A 66 0.28 -7.68 -13.01
N LEU A 67 0.41 -7.07 -11.83
CA LEU A 67 1.71 -6.71 -11.30
C LEU A 67 2.59 -7.95 -11.05
N PRO A 68 3.91 -7.81 -11.20
CA PRO A 68 4.84 -8.79 -10.66
C PRO A 68 4.62 -8.97 -9.15
N GLU A 69 4.71 -10.20 -8.65
CA GLU A 69 4.54 -10.47 -7.22
C GLU A 69 5.51 -9.68 -6.33
N SER A 70 6.69 -9.33 -6.83
CA SER A 70 7.63 -8.45 -6.11
C SER A 70 7.08 -7.05 -5.86
N GLU A 71 6.32 -6.50 -6.80
CA GLU A 71 5.70 -5.18 -6.66
C GLU A 71 4.50 -5.27 -5.72
N LYS A 72 3.65 -6.28 -5.88
CA LYS A 72 2.54 -6.52 -4.94
C LYS A 72 3.04 -6.71 -3.51
N GLU A 73 4.15 -7.42 -3.33
CA GLU A 73 4.76 -7.62 -2.01
C GLU A 73 5.27 -6.31 -1.40
N TYR A 74 5.79 -5.40 -2.23
CA TYR A 74 6.16 -4.06 -1.77
C TYR A 74 4.94 -3.27 -1.28
N ASP A 75 3.84 -3.30 -2.03
CA ASP A 75 2.59 -2.65 -1.65
C ASP A 75 2.00 -3.25 -0.37
N ARG A 76 1.98 -4.59 -0.26
CA ARG A 76 1.55 -5.33 0.95
C ARG A 76 2.42 -4.97 2.14
N LYS A 77 3.74 -4.89 1.98
CA LYS A 77 4.62 -4.49 3.09
C LYS A 77 4.29 -3.07 3.56
N THR A 78 4.05 -2.16 2.64
CA THR A 78 3.74 -0.76 2.94
C THR A 78 2.38 -0.62 3.64
N ALA A 79 1.34 -1.28 3.12
CA ALA A 79 0.02 -1.34 3.75
C ALA A 79 0.08 -2.05 5.12
N GLY A 80 0.85 -3.12 5.23
CA GLY A 80 1.02 -3.91 6.45
C GLY A 80 1.69 -3.12 7.57
N GLU A 81 2.76 -2.37 7.29
CA GLU A 81 3.38 -1.49 8.29
C GLU A 81 2.42 -0.38 8.75
N SER A 82 1.59 0.15 7.83
CA SER A 82 0.55 1.11 8.19
C SER A 82 -0.50 0.52 9.14
N LEU A 83 -0.98 -0.69 8.85
CA LEU A 83 -1.93 -1.39 9.72
C LEU A 83 -1.32 -1.73 11.08
N LYS A 84 -0.06 -2.20 11.13
CA LYS A 84 0.63 -2.47 12.39
C LYS A 84 0.80 -1.19 13.20
N ALA A 85 1.11 -0.07 12.56
CA ALA A 85 1.24 1.21 13.24
C ALA A 85 -0.08 1.65 13.87
N VAL A 86 -1.21 1.49 13.17
CA VAL A 86 -2.56 1.76 13.71
C VAL A 86 -2.83 0.91 14.96
N ILE A 87 -2.50 -0.39 14.92
CA ILE A 87 -2.65 -1.29 16.07
C ILE A 87 -1.70 -0.91 17.23
N ALA A 88 -0.44 -0.58 16.93
CA ALA A 88 0.56 -0.14 17.91
C ALA A 88 0.13 1.16 18.63
N MET A 89 -0.62 2.03 17.94
CA MET A 89 -1.22 3.24 18.52
C MET A 89 -2.46 2.95 19.39
N GLY A 90 -2.89 1.70 19.52
CA GLY A 90 -4.00 1.28 20.36
C GLY A 90 -5.37 1.26 19.67
N TYR A 91 -5.42 1.42 18.34
CA TYR A 91 -6.67 1.30 17.59
C TYR A 91 -7.00 -0.16 17.30
N GLN A 92 -8.29 -0.46 17.24
CA GLN A 92 -8.81 -1.75 16.79
C GLN A 92 -9.56 -1.57 15.46
N ILE A 93 -9.25 -2.44 14.50
CA ILE A 93 -9.94 -2.49 13.21
C ILE A 93 -10.89 -3.68 13.24
N VAL A 94 -12.19 -3.42 13.14
CA VAL A 94 -13.23 -4.44 13.11
C VAL A 94 -14.02 -4.33 11.81
N HIS A 95 -14.28 -5.48 11.17
CA HIS A 95 -15.16 -5.52 10.01
C HIS A 95 -16.61 -5.44 10.51
N SER A 96 -17.36 -4.42 10.09
CA SER A 96 -18.68 -4.10 10.64
C SER A 96 -19.82 -5.03 10.20
N GLN A 97 -19.53 -6.17 9.57
CA GLN A 97 -20.54 -7.19 9.26
C GLN A 97 -20.69 -8.24 10.37
N GLU A 98 -21.26 -7.78 11.47
CA GLU A 98 -22.30 -8.50 12.24
C GLU A 98 -23.44 -7.50 12.50
N ALA A 99 -24.14 -7.12 11.44
CA ALA A 99 -25.45 -6.47 11.52
C ALA A 99 -26.42 -7.24 10.62
N SER A 100 -26.66 -8.50 10.98
CA SER A 100 -27.73 -9.32 10.41
C SER A 100 -28.18 -10.30 11.49
N HIS A 101 -29.47 -10.23 11.82
CA HIS A 101 -30.26 -11.00 12.80
C HIS A 101 -30.46 -10.35 14.17
N SER A 102 -31.36 -9.37 14.21
CA SER A 102 -32.53 -9.41 15.10
C SER A 102 -33.68 -8.63 14.45
#